data_AF-A0A832MGA2-F1
#
_entry.id   AF-A0A832MGA2-F1
#
_cell.length_a   1.000
_cell.length_b   1.000
_cell.length_c   1.000
_cell.angle_alpha   90.00
_cell.angle_beta   90.00
_cell.angle_gamma   90.00
#
_symmetry.space_group_name_H-M   'P 1'
#
loop_
_entity.id
_entity.type
_entity.pdbx_description
1 polymer ?
#
loop_
_entity_poly.entity_id
_entity_poly.type
_entity_poly.pdbx_seq_one_letter_code
_entity_poly.pdbx_strand_id
1 'polypeptide(L)'
;MGIISIGAAASALGAVETRGEIRLGGPSFSNAADPEELALAHKKLGYRAAYCPNVPLNDSARIQALREAFAKHDVVIAEVGRWVNLLD
;
A
#
# COMPACT_ATOMS: atom_id res chain seq x y z
N MET A 1 -4.27 37.87 35.19
CA MET A 1 -4.95 36.57 34.96
C MET A 1 -4.26 35.91 33.76
N GLY A 2 -3.11 35.26 33.98
CA GLY A 2 -2.31 34.62 32.93
C GLY A 2 -2.52 33.12 32.99
N ILE A 3 -2.99 32.53 31.89
CA ILE A 3 -3.18 31.08 31.76
C ILE A 3 -1.83 30.41 31.46
N ILE A 4 -1.38 29.56 32.37
CA ILE A 4 -0.23 28.67 32.18
C ILE A 4 -0.74 27.46 31.39
N SER A 5 -0.23 27.28 30.16
CA SER A 5 -0.48 26.08 29.37
C SER A 5 0.42 24.95 29.87
N ILE A 6 -0.18 23.81 30.23
CA ILE A 6 0.51 22.62 30.73
C ILE A 6 0.90 21.78 29.51
N GLY A 7 2.20 21.63 29.26
CA GLY A 7 2.73 20.75 28.22
C GLY A 7 2.51 19.28 28.57
N ALA A 8 1.91 18.52 27.67
CA ALA A 8 1.76 17.07 27.80
C ALA A 8 3.07 16.37 27.43
N ALA A 9 3.66 15.65 28.38
CA ALA A 9 4.79 14.76 28.14
C ALA A 9 4.30 13.50 27.41
N ALA A 10 4.77 13.28 26.19
CA ALA A 10 4.54 12.04 25.45
C ALA A 10 5.33 10.90 26.11
N SER A 11 4.61 9.85 26.51
CA SER A 11 5.19 8.63 27.07
C SER A 11 6.04 7.92 26.02
N ALA A 12 7.35 7.82 26.28
CA ALA A 12 8.27 6.99 25.52
C ALA A 12 8.08 5.52 25.90
N LEU A 13 7.04 4.89 25.35
CA LEU A 13 6.99 3.44 25.27
C LEU A 13 7.99 3.01 24.20
N GLY A 14 9.05 2.33 24.61
CA GLY A 14 10.11 1.84 23.74
C GLY A 14 9.54 1.07 22.56
N ALA A 15 10.04 1.40 21.36
CA ALA A 15 9.68 0.70 20.15
C ALA A 15 10.11 -0.77 20.25
N VAL A 16 9.14 -1.66 20.24
CA VAL A 16 9.40 -3.06 19.89
C VAL A 16 9.86 -3.04 18.44
N GLU A 17 11.14 -3.31 18.21
CA GLU A 17 11.66 -3.61 16.87
C GLU A 17 10.95 -4.89 16.40
N THR A 18 9.85 -4.72 15.68
CA THR A 18 9.20 -5.83 15.01
C THR A 18 10.17 -6.34 13.95
N ARG A 19 10.68 -7.57 14.14
CA ARG A 19 11.20 -8.33 12.99
C ARG A 19 10.10 -8.27 11.94
N GLY A 20 10.41 -7.68 10.78
CA GLY A 20 9.39 -7.14 9.86
C GLY A 20 8.16 -8.03 9.75
N GLU A 21 7.01 -7.48 10.12
CA GLU A 21 5.73 -8.20 10.03
C GLU A 21 5.50 -8.68 8.59
N ILE A 22 5.07 -9.94 8.45
CA ILE A 22 4.70 -10.48 7.14
C ILE A 22 3.50 -9.69 6.61
N ARG A 23 3.64 -9.10 5.43
CA ARG A 23 2.54 -8.42 4.72
C ARG A 23 1.73 -9.46 3.95
N LEU A 24 0.53 -9.75 4.43
CA LEU A 24 -0.40 -10.62 3.72
C LEU A 24 -1.14 -9.86 2.62
N GLY A 25 -1.37 -10.55 1.50
CA GLY A 25 -2.01 -10.00 0.31
C GLY A 25 -2.78 -11.06 -0.47
N GLY A 26 -3.54 -10.59 -1.45
CA GLY A 26 -4.35 -11.41 -2.33
C GLY A 26 -5.16 -10.55 -3.32
N PRO A 27 -5.96 -11.18 -4.19
CA PRO A 27 -6.78 -10.47 -5.16
C PRO A 27 -7.87 -9.65 -4.45
N SER A 28 -8.05 -8.38 -4.85
CA SER A 28 -9.12 -7.53 -4.35
C SER A 28 -10.43 -7.66 -5.12
N PHE A 29 -10.41 -8.32 -6.29
CA PHE A 29 -11.54 -8.45 -7.23
C PHE A 29 -12.21 -7.13 -7.64
N SER A 30 -11.54 -5.99 -7.40
CA SER A 30 -12.02 -4.67 -7.80
C SER A 30 -11.80 -4.46 -9.30
N ASN A 31 -12.81 -3.88 -9.97
CA ASN A 31 -12.73 -3.44 -11.36
C ASN A 31 -12.39 -1.95 -11.48
N ALA A 32 -11.98 -1.29 -10.39
CA ALA A 32 -11.61 0.11 -10.39
C ALA A 32 -10.42 0.36 -11.33
N ALA A 33 -10.49 1.43 -12.12
CA ALA A 33 -9.38 1.86 -12.96
C ALA A 33 -8.47 2.88 -12.26
N ASP A 34 -9.02 3.58 -11.27
CA ASP A 34 -8.33 4.62 -10.52
C ASP A 34 -7.31 4.00 -9.52
N PRO A 35 -6.06 4.48 -9.50
CA PRO A 35 -5.03 4.00 -8.58
C PRO A 35 -5.40 4.04 -7.09
N GLU A 36 -6.09 5.10 -6.65
CA GLU A 36 -6.48 5.29 -5.25
C GLU A 36 -7.55 4.28 -4.86
N GLU A 37 -8.56 4.12 -5.70
CA GLU A 37 -9.62 3.14 -5.50
C GLU A 37 -9.08 1.70 -5.45
N LEU A 38 -8.08 1.38 -6.29
CA LEU A 38 -7.43 0.07 -6.29
C LEU A 38 -6.65 -0.19 -4.99
N ALA A 39 -5.88 0.78 -4.50
CA ALA A 39 -5.16 0.65 -3.24
C ALA A 39 -6.13 0.52 -2.05
N LEU A 40 -7.18 1.34 -2.03
CA LEU A 40 -8.24 1.29 -1.02
C LEU A 40 -8.99 -0.05 -1.01
N ALA A 41 -9.20 -0.67 -2.17
CA ALA A 41 -9.84 -1.99 -2.24
C ALA A 41 -9.04 -3.06 -1.48
N HIS A 42 -7.71 -3.07 -1.62
CA HIS A 42 -6.84 -3.97 -0.85
C HIS A 42 -6.85 -3.63 0.63
N LYS A 43 -6.80 -2.34 0.98
CA LYS A 43 -6.83 -1.87 2.36
C LYS A 43 -8.11 -2.28 3.10
N LYS A 44 -9.26 -2.18 2.43
CA LYS A 44 -10.58 -2.59 2.97
C LYS A 44 -10.64 -4.08 3.33
N LEU A 45 -9.85 -4.91 2.67
CA LEU A 45 -9.74 -6.35 2.96
C LEU A 45 -8.72 -6.66 4.07
N GLY A 46 -8.05 -5.65 4.63
CA GLY A 46 -7.00 -5.83 5.63
C GLY A 46 -5.65 -6.22 5.04
N TYR A 47 -5.51 -6.21 3.71
CA TYR A 47 -4.25 -6.53 3.06
C TYR A 47 -3.25 -5.38 3.13
N ARG A 48 -1.97 -5.77 3.18
CA ARG A 48 -0.80 -4.89 3.07
C ARG A 48 0.10 -5.27 1.90
N ALA A 49 -0.26 -6.29 1.15
CA ALA A 49 0.34 -6.67 -0.11
C ALA A 49 -0.74 -6.84 -1.19
N ALA A 50 -0.38 -6.62 -2.44
CA ALA A 50 -1.30 -6.60 -3.57
C ALA A 50 -0.67 -7.17 -4.84
N TYR A 51 -1.54 -7.58 -5.77
CA TYR A 51 -1.14 -7.91 -7.12
C TYR A 51 -0.82 -6.63 -7.90
N CYS A 52 0.13 -6.73 -8.83
CA CYS A 52 0.46 -5.66 -9.74
C CYS A 52 -0.73 -5.37 -10.66
N PRO A 53 -1.26 -4.15 -10.68
CA PRO A 53 -2.28 -3.76 -11.64
C PRO A 53 -1.77 -3.91 -13.07
N ASN A 54 -2.64 -4.27 -14.00
CA ASN A 54 -2.26 -4.32 -15.40
C ASN A 54 -1.96 -2.90 -15.91
N VAL A 55 -0.69 -2.62 -16.17
CA VAL A 55 -0.19 -1.34 -16.66
C VAL A 55 0.89 -1.55 -17.73
N PRO A 56 0.82 -0.88 -18.88
CA PRO A 56 1.88 -0.91 -19.88
C PRO A 56 3.19 -0.31 -19.33
N LEU A 57 4.33 -0.92 -19.65
CA LEU A 57 5.64 -0.43 -19.18
C LEU A 57 6.02 0.95 -19.74
N ASN A 58 5.42 1.36 -20.85
CA ASN A 58 5.62 2.68 -21.46
C ASN A 58 4.71 3.77 -20.87
N ASP A 59 3.78 3.43 -19.96
CA ASP A 59 2.92 4.40 -19.28
C ASP A 59 3.53 4.80 -17.93
N SER A 60 4.61 5.58 -18.00
CA SER A 60 5.34 6.03 -16.81
C SER A 60 4.47 6.87 -15.86
N ALA A 61 3.53 7.64 -16.40
CA ALA A 61 2.62 8.47 -15.61
C ALA A 61 1.69 7.60 -14.76
N ARG A 62 1.10 6.55 -15.34
CA ARG A 62 0.25 5.62 -14.60
C ARG A 62 1.03 4.77 -13.59
N ILE A 63 2.24 4.32 -13.94
CA ILE A 63 3.13 3.62 -12.99
C ILE A 63 3.43 4.50 -11.78
N GLN A 64 3.72 5.78 -12.01
CA GLN A 64 3.97 6.76 -10.96
C GLN A 64 2.74 6.92 -10.05
N ALA A 65 1.55 7.09 -10.63
CA ALA A 65 0.30 7.24 -9.87
C ALA A 65 -0.05 5.99 -9.06
N LEU A 66 0.14 4.79 -9.63
CA LEU A 66 -0.03 3.52 -8.92
C LEU A 66 0.93 3.40 -7.73
N ARG A 67 2.22 3.68 -7.93
CA ARG A 67 3.22 3.64 -6.86
C ARG A 67 2.86 4.58 -5.71
N GLU A 68 2.42 5.80 -6.02
CA GLU A 68 2.04 6.80 -5.01
C GLU A 68 0.78 6.40 -4.24
N ALA A 69 -0.27 5.97 -4.93
CA ALA A 69 -1.51 5.53 -4.29
C ALA A 69 -1.28 4.32 -3.38
N PHE A 70 -0.55 3.31 -3.84
CA PHE A 70 -0.29 2.10 -3.04
C PHE A 70 0.60 2.40 -1.83
N ALA A 71 1.63 3.24 -2.00
CA ALA A 71 2.48 3.68 -0.89
C ALA A 71 1.69 4.47 0.17
N LYS A 72 0.78 5.35 -0.25
CA LYS A 72 -0.08 6.15 0.65
C LYS A 72 -0.92 5.27 1.59
N HIS A 73 -1.36 4.09 1.13
CA HIS A 73 -2.18 3.16 1.91
C HIS A 73 -1.40 2.05 2.62
N ASP A 74 -0.06 2.09 2.57
CA ASP A 74 0.84 1.05 3.09
C ASP A 74 0.51 -0.34 2.51
N VAL A 75 0.28 -0.38 1.19
CA VAL A 75 0.06 -1.61 0.42
C VAL A 75 1.22 -1.78 -0.56
N VAL A 76 1.97 -2.88 -0.44
CA VAL A 76 3.09 -3.19 -1.34
C VAL A 76 2.58 -4.00 -2.53
N ILE A 77 2.96 -3.61 -3.75
CA ILE A 77 2.80 -4.48 -4.92
C ILE A 77 3.84 -5.59 -4.81
N ALA A 78 3.40 -6.82 -4.58
CA ALA A 78 4.25 -7.95 -4.19
C ALA A 78 4.17 -9.15 -5.14
N GLU A 79 3.22 -9.15 -6.08
CA GLU A 79 3.04 -10.24 -7.05
C GLU A 79 2.78 -9.67 -8.44
N VAL A 80 3.44 -10.25 -9.45
CA VAL A 80 3.13 -10.02 -10.87
C VAL A 80 2.78 -11.38 -11.47
N GLY A 81 1.49 -11.64 -11.67
CA GLY A 81 1.03 -12.84 -12.34
C GLY A 81 1.34 -12.78 -13.84
N ARG A 82 2.04 -13.78 -14.38
CA ARG A 82 2.23 -13.96 -15.82
C ARG A 82 1.86 -15.39 -16.20
N TRP A 83 0.72 -15.55 -16.85
CA TRP A 83 0.25 -16.83 -17.39
C TRP A 83 0.36 -16.82 -18.91
N VAL A 84 1.56 -17.11 -19.40
CA VAL A 84 1.85 -17.35 -20.81
C VAL A 84 2.87 -18.48 -20.91
N ASN A 85 3.03 -19.07 -22.08
CA ASN A 85 4.25 -19.81 -22.35
C ASN A 85 5.41 -18.80 -22.49
N LEU A 86 6.47 -18.98 -21.70
CA LEU A 86 7.63 -18.07 -21.73
C LEU A 86 8.54 -18.29 -22.95
N LEU A 87 8.28 -19.35 -23.72
CA LEU A 87 9.02 -19.72 -24.92
C LEU A 87 8.36 -19.22 -26.22
N ASP A 88 7.17 -18.65 -26.12
CA ASP A 88 6.47 -17.97 -27.22
C ASP A 88 6.88 -16.48 -27.27
#